data_AF-A0A925P8U2-F1
#
_entry.id   AF-A0A925P8U2-F1
#
_cell.length_a   1.000
_cell.length_b   1.000
_cell.length_c   1.000
_cell.angle_alpha   90.00
_cell.angle_beta   90.00
_cell.angle_gamma   90.00
#
_symmetry.space_group_name_H-M   'P 1'
#
loop_
_entity.id
_entity.type
_entity.pdbx_description
1 polymer ?
#
loop_
_entity_poly.entity_id
_entity_poly.type
_entity_poly.pdbx_seq_one_letter_code
_entity_poly.pdbx_strand_id
1 'polypeptide(L)' 'MSEDLVGNVLVGQSGGPTAVINASLAGVISEALNHVALAEIYGCLNGVLGILHADLIELAAESQQTIRVRMFTPGAAL' A
#
# COMPACT_ATOMS: atom_id res chain seq x y z
N MET A 1 15.39 25.10 -7.79
CA MET A 1 14.14 24.34 -7.90
C MET A 1 14.50 22.92 -7.50
N SER A 2 13.98 22.42 -6.39
CA SER A 2 14.17 21.02 -6.03
C SER A 2 13.49 20.17 -7.10
N GLU A 3 14.23 19.27 -7.73
CA GLU A 3 13.64 18.29 -8.62
C GLU A 3 12.68 17.42 -7.80
N ASP A 4 11.42 17.31 -8.25
CA ASP A 4 10.47 16.41 -7.60
C ASP A 4 11.01 14.98 -7.69
N LEU A 5 11.08 14.29 -6.55
CA LEU A 5 11.59 12.93 -6.49
C LEU A 5 10.61 12.01 -7.23
N VAL A 6 11.03 11.49 -8.38
CA VAL A 6 10.29 10.47 -9.13
C VAL A 6 10.66 9.10 -8.60
N GLY A 7 9.67 8.26 -8.27
CA GLY A 7 9.92 6.94 -7.72
C GLY A 7 8.69 6.05 -7.58
N ASN A 8 8.89 4.89 -6.98
CA ASN A 8 7.84 3.92 -6.68
C ASN A 8 7.56 3.88 -5.18
N VAL A 9 6.36 3.48 -4.79
CA VAL A 9 5.99 3.22 -3.40
C VAL A 9 5.91 1.73 -3.17
N LEU A 10 6.52 1.26 -2.09
CA LEU A 10 6.31 -0.07 -1.54
C LEU A 10 5.77 0.04 -0.13
N VAL A 11 4.62 -0.57 0.14
CA VAL A 11 4.01 -0.62 1.47
C VAL A 11 3.89 -2.07 1.96
N GLY A 12 4.20 -2.29 3.23
CA GLY A 12 4.13 -3.59 3.87
C GLY A 12 3.50 -3.49 5.25
N GLN A 13 2.76 -4.53 5.64
CA GLN A 13 2.23 -4.69 6.98
C GLN A 13 3.10 -5.70 7.73
N SER A 14 3.54 -5.37 8.95
CA SER A 14 4.42 -6.21 9.74
C SER A 14 3.96 -6.25 11.20
N GLY A 15 4.28 -7.34 11.89
CA GLY A 15 3.82 -7.63 13.25
C GLY A 15 2.42 -8.23 13.29
N GLY A 16 1.79 -8.17 14.46
CA GLY A 16 0.44 -8.69 14.66
C GLY A 16 -0.62 -7.80 13.98
N PRO A 17 -1.66 -8.38 13.35
CA PRO A 17 -2.74 -7.61 12.75
C PRO A 17 -3.51 -6.82 13.82
N THR A 18 -4.04 -5.66 13.43
CA THR A 18 -4.90 -4.83 14.29
C THR A 18 -6.27 -4.64 13.65
N ALA A 19 -7.22 -4.10 14.42
CA ALA A 19 -8.55 -3.78 13.90
C ALA A 19 -8.54 -2.66 12.83
N VAL A 20 -7.45 -1.89 12.72
CA VAL A 20 -7.41 -0.64 11.94
C VAL A 20 -6.23 -0.51 10.97
N ILE A 21 -5.30 -1.47 10.92
CA ILE A 21 -4.09 -1.34 10.07
C ILE A 21 -4.43 -1.27 8.57
N ASN A 22 -5.56 -1.83 8.14
CA ASN A 22 -6.04 -1.67 6.76
C ASN A 22 -6.55 -0.25 6.44
N ALA A 23 -6.96 0.54 7.45
CA ALA A 23 -7.26 1.95 7.25
C ALA A 23 -5.98 2.75 6.98
N SER A 24 -4.86 2.42 7.64
CA SER A 24 -3.56 3.02 7.32
C SER A 24 -3.12 2.66 5.90
N LEU A 25 -3.28 1.40 5.48
CA LEU A 25 -3.00 0.98 4.10
C LEU A 25 -3.85 1.75 3.08
N ALA A 26 -5.15 1.87 3.32
CA ALA A 26 -6.05 2.62 2.44
C ALA A 26 -5.64 4.11 2.35
N GLY A 27 -5.19 4.70 3.45
CA GLY A 27 -4.65 6.07 3.49
C GLY A 27 -3.40 6.22 2.63
N VAL A 28 -2.43 5.29 2.73
CA VAL A 28 -1.21 5.31 1.90
C VAL A 28 -1.54 5.21 0.41
N ILE A 29 -2.42 4.27 0.03
CA ILE A 29 -2.82 4.10 -1.38
C ILE A 29 -3.53 5.36 -1.87
N SER A 30 -4.47 5.89 -1.10
CA SER A 30 -5.26 7.07 -1.50
C SER A 30 -4.39 8.30 -1.68
N GLU A 31 -3.42 8.52 -0.79
CA GLU A 31 -2.49 9.63 -0.91
C GLU A 31 -1.54 9.43 -2.09
N ALA A 32 -0.96 8.24 -2.24
CA ALA A 32 -0.02 7.94 -3.32
C ALA A 32 -0.64 8.14 -4.72
N LEU A 33 -1.93 7.82 -4.89
CA LEU A 33 -2.66 8.05 -6.15
C LEU A 33 -2.82 9.55 -6.50
N ASN A 34 -2.61 10.48 -5.56
CA ASN A 34 -2.69 11.92 -5.81
C ASN A 34 -1.37 12.52 -6.33
N HIS A 35 -0.26 11.76 -6.34
CA HIS A 35 1.06 12.26 -6.72
C HIS A 35 1.51 11.69 -8.06
N VAL A 36 1.59 12.54 -9.08
CA VAL A 36 2.03 12.14 -10.45
C VAL A 36 3.49 11.69 -10.49
N ALA A 37 4.31 12.11 -9.52
CA ALA A 37 5.71 11.68 -9.41
C ALA A 37 5.87 10.21 -8.97
N LEU A 38 4.80 9.57 -8.51
CA LEU A 38 4.81 8.16 -8.11
C LEU A 38 4.36 7.29 -9.29
N ALA A 39 5.28 6.52 -9.85
CA ALA A 39 5.00 5.73 -11.05
C ALA A 39 4.21 4.46 -10.73
N GLU A 40 4.57 3.75 -9.66
CA GLU A 40 3.95 2.48 -9.28
C GLU A 40 3.75 2.37 -7.77
N ILE A 41 2.65 1.74 -7.36
CA ILE A 41 2.27 1.55 -5.95
C ILE A 41 2.15 0.05 -5.69
N TYR A 42 3.07 -0.48 -4.89
CA TYR A 42 3.16 -1.91 -4.58
C TYR A 42 2.84 -2.21 -3.12
N GLY A 43 2.19 -3.34 -2.89
CA GLY A 43 2.07 -3.98 -1.58
C GLY A 43 2.98 -5.20 -1.51
N CYS A 44 3.64 -5.46 -0.38
CA CYS A 44 4.36 -6.72 -0.16
C CYS A 44 3.53 -7.70 0.65
N LEU A 45 3.41 -8.94 0.18
CA LEU A 45 2.65 -9.98 0.87
C LEU A 45 3.44 -10.55 2.06
N ASN A 46 2.77 -10.84 3.18
CA ASN A 46 3.39 -11.46 4.36
C ASN A 46 4.54 -10.62 4.97
N GLY A 47 4.44 -9.30 4.91
CA GLY A 47 5.39 -8.37 5.50
C GLY A 47 6.82 -8.51 4.97
N VAL A 48 7.81 -8.57 5.87
CA VAL A 48 9.24 -8.60 5.48
C VAL A 48 9.59 -9.82 4.62
N LEU A 49 8.87 -10.93 4.77
CA LEU A 49 9.14 -12.12 3.97
C LEU A 49 8.84 -11.89 2.49
N GLY A 50 7.73 -11.22 2.16
CA GLY A 50 7.44 -10.88 0.77
C GLY A 50 8.38 -9.85 0.18
N ILE A 51 8.95 -8.95 1.01
CA ILE A 51 10.03 -8.07 0.55
C ILE A 51 11.25 -8.89 0.14
N LEU A 52 11.67 -9.86 0.96
CA LEU A 52 12.84 -10.69 0.68
C LEU A 52 12.64 -11.61 -0.53
N HIS A 53 11.41 -12.06 -0.79
CA HIS A 53 11.07 -12.92 -1.91
C HIS A 53 10.57 -12.17 -3.16
N ALA A 54 10.45 -10.84 -3.09
CA ALA A 54 9.80 -10.03 -4.12
C ALA A 54 8.36 -10.46 -4.44
N ASP A 55 7.62 -10.94 -3.45
CA ASP A 55 6.18 -11.25 -3.53
C ASP A 55 5.38 -9.95 -3.41
N LEU A 56 5.31 -9.21 -4.52
CA LEU A 56 4.69 -7.89 -4.61
C LEU A 56 3.37 -7.95 -5.40
N ILE A 57 2.40 -7.14 -4.98
CA ILE A 57 1.13 -6.92 -5.68
C ILE A 57 0.99 -5.45 -6.09
N GLU A 58 0.42 -5.19 -7.26
CA GLU A 58 0.12 -3.83 -7.71
C GLU A 58 -1.17 -3.33 -7.05
N LEU A 59 -1.06 -2.29 -6.23
CA LEU A 59 -2.19 -1.70 -5.49
C LEU A 59 -2.92 -0.62 -6.30
N ALA A 60 -2.24 0.00 -7.27
CA ALA A 60 -2.83 1.03 -8.13
C ALA A 60 -3.95 0.48 -9.04
N ALA A 61 -3.93 -0.83 -9.33
CA ALA A 61 -4.96 -1.51 -10.12
C ALA A 61 -6.27 -1.75 -9.35
N GLU A 62 -6.29 -1.57 -8.03
CA GLU A 62 -7.48 -1.79 -7.23
C GLU A 62 -8.53 -0.68 -7.42
N SER A 63 -9.81 -1.07 -7.41
CA SER A 63 -10.90 -0.11 -7.48
C SER A 63 -10.96 0.77 -6.22
N GLN A 64 -11.38 2.02 -6.39
CA GLN A 64 -11.65 2.94 -5.26
C GLN A 64 -12.64 2.37 -4.23
N GLN A 65 -13.55 1.49 -4.67
CA GLN A 65 -14.47 0.80 -3.76
C GLN A 65 -13.74 -0.24 -2.92
N THR A 66 -12.82 -1.01 -3.50
CA THR A 66 -11.98 -2.00 -2.78
C THR A 66 -11.14 -1.30 -1.71
N ILE A 67 -10.50 -0.18 -2.07
CA ILE A 67 -9.69 0.63 -1.14
C ILE A 67 -10.56 1.14 0.03
N ARG A 68 -11.78 1.62 -0.24
CA ARG A 68 -12.71 2.05 0.82
C ARG A 68 -13.15 0.92 1.73
N VAL A 69 -13.44 -0.27 1.20
CA VAL A 69 -13.85 -1.43 2.01
C VAL A 69 -12.75 -1.85 2.98
N ARG A 70 -11.47 -1.77 2.58
CA ARG A 70 -10.32 -2.06 3.46
C ARG A 70 -10.30 -1.19 4.70
N MET A 71 -10.75 0.07 4.63
CA MET A 71 -10.83 0.97 5.78
C MET A 71 -11.70 0.42 6.93
N PHE A 72 -12.66 -0.45 6.61
CA PHE A 72 -13.59 -1.05 7.57
C PHE A 72 -13.36 -2.57 7.75
N THR A 73 -12.25 -3.09 7.23
CA THR A 73 -11.93 -4.52 7.32
C THR A 73 -10.81 -4.72 8.33
N PRO A 74 -11.04 -5.42 9.47
CA PRO A 74 -10.00 -5.71 10.44
C PRO A 74 -8.98 -6.70 9.88
N GLY A 75 -7.81 -6.78 10.50
CA GLY A 75 -6.73 -7.65 10.04
C GLY A 75 -5.68 -6.91 9.21
N ALA A 76 -4.71 -7.67 8.69
CA ALA A 76 -3.73 -7.21 7.72
C ALA A 76 -4.13 -7.78 6.33
N ALA A 77 -4.35 -6.90 5.36
CA ALA A 77 -4.71 -7.26 3.99
C ALA A 77 -3.50 -7.62 3.12
N LEU A 78 -2.28 -7.29 3.58
CA LEU A 78 -1.00 -7.60 2.95
C LEU A 78 -0.27 -8.69 3.72
#